data_AF-A0A536EJW0-F1
#
_entry.id   AF-A0A536EJW0-F1
#
_cell.length_a   1.000
_cell.length_b   1.000
_cell.length_c   1.000
_cell.angle_alpha   90.00
_cell.angle_beta   90.00
_cell.angle_gamma   90.00
#
_symmetry.space_group_name_H-M   'P 1'
#
loop_
_entity.id
_entity.type
_entity.pdbx_description
1 polymer ?
#
loop_
_entity_poly.entity_id
_entity_poly.type
_entity_poly.pdbx_seq_one_letter_code
_entity_poly.pdbx_strand_id
1 'polypeptide(L)' 'MSRLRGVQVRGVRYLPEWTDPDRGATYNEVAELQVEYTIGDRDPVRVLERVVHLVADAGRWRSLCYPA' A
#
# COMPACT_ATOMS: atom_id res chain seq x y z
N MET A 1 -21.42 1.30 3.32
CA MET A 1 -19.96 1.09 3.22
C MET A 1 -19.70 0.40 1.91
N SER A 2 -18.79 0.89 1.06
CA SER A 2 -18.50 0.22 -0.23
C SER A 2 -17.72 -1.07 0.02
N ARG A 3 -18.13 -2.21 -0.55
CA ARG A 3 -17.44 -3.50 -0.41
C ARG A 3 -16.17 -3.60 -1.27
N LEU A 4 -15.11 -4.20 -0.73
CA LEU A 4 -13.92 -4.57 -1.52
C LEU A 4 -14.24 -5.74 -2.46
N ARG A 5 -13.93 -5.60 -3.74
CA ARG A 5 -14.15 -6.62 -4.77
C ARG A 5 -12.87 -7.19 -5.37
N GLY A 6 -11.79 -6.41 -5.38
CA GLY A 6 -10.53 -6.83 -5.98
C GLY A 6 -9.37 -5.97 -5.51
N VAL A 7 -8.18 -6.56 -5.55
CA VAL A 7 -6.90 -5.90 -5.29
C VAL A 7 -5.91 -6.37 -6.34
N GLN A 8 -5.19 -5.45 -6.96
CA GLN A 8 -4.10 -5.75 -7.88
C GLN A 8 -2.88 -4.90 -7.55
N VAL A 9 -1.70 -5.52 -7.51
CA VAL A 9 -0.43 -4.79 -7.45
C VAL A 9 0.00 -4.50 -8.88
N ARG A 10 0.01 -3.23 -9.26
CA ARG A 10 0.36 -2.75 -10.60
C ARG A 10 1.85 -2.55 -10.78
N GLY A 11 2.56 -2.26 -9.70
CA GLY A 11 3.99 -2.00 -9.72
C GLY A 11 4.61 -2.27 -8.36
N VAL A 12 5.89 -2.67 -8.40
CA VAL A 12 6.72 -2.91 -7.23
C VAL A 12 8.05 -2.21 -7.44
N ARG A 13 8.49 -1.45 -6.44
CA ARG A 13 9.81 -0.81 -6.42
C ARG A 13 10.51 -1.13 -5.11
N TYR A 14 11.71 -1.69 -5.20
CA TYR A 14 12.56 -1.92 -4.04
C TYR A 14 13.31 -0.64 -3.65
N LEU A 15 13.25 -0.29 -2.38
CA LEU A 15 13.93 0.85 -1.78
C LEU A 15 14.86 0.30 -0.68
N PRO A 16 16.19 0.37 -0.87
CA PRO A 16 17.13 -0.09 0.15
C PRO A 16 16.93 0.64 1.49
N GLU A 17 16.60 1.91 1.43
CA GLU A 17 16.27 2.77 2.55
C GLU A 17 15.15 3.74 2.12
N TRP A 18 14.19 4.00 3.01
CA TRP A 18 13.12 4.95 2.78
C TRP A 18 12.64 5.56 4.11
N THR A 19 12.45 6.87 4.13
CA THR A 19 11.95 7.62 5.29
C THR A 19 10.49 7.98 5.07
N ASP A 20 9.64 7.58 6.02
CA ASP A 20 8.23 7.93 6.06
C ASP A 20 8.06 9.45 6.18
N PRO A 21 7.49 10.12 5.16
CA PRO A 21 7.37 11.58 5.18
C PRO A 21 6.37 12.07 6.24
N ASP A 22 5.42 11.23 6.65
CA ASP A 22 4.38 11.61 7.61
C ASP A 22 4.84 11.40 9.06
N ARG A 23 5.65 10.35 9.29
CA ARG A 23 6.08 9.95 10.64
C ARG A 23 7.55 10.21 10.94
N GLY A 24 8.35 10.54 9.93
CA GLY A 24 9.81 10.74 10.04
C GLY A 24 10.61 9.46 10.34
N ALA A 25 9.97 8.29 10.32
CA ALA A 25 10.62 7.02 10.63
C ALA A 25 11.34 6.47 9.39
N THR A 26 12.60 6.07 9.53
CA THR A 26 13.39 5.46 8.45
C THR A 26 13.31 3.94 8.54
N TYR A 27 13.06 3.32 7.39
CA TYR A 27 12.96 1.88 7.21
C TYR A 27 13.98 1.42 6.17
N ASN A 28 14.53 0.24 6.39
CA ASN A 28 15.40 -0.45 5.44
C ASN A 28 14.64 -1.56 4.72
N GLU A 29 15.13 -1.93 3.54
CA GLU A 29 14.59 -3.03 2.73
C GLU A 29 13.09 -2.90 2.45
N VAL A 30 12.66 -1.73 1.98
CA VAL A 30 11.24 -1.41 1.77
C VAL A 30 10.79 -1.80 0.36
N ALA A 31 9.62 -2.42 0.25
CA ALA A 31 8.93 -2.55 -1.02
C ALA A 31 7.80 -1.52 -1.14
N GLU A 32 7.93 -0.59 -2.07
CA GLU A 32 6.86 0.32 -2.46
C GLU A 32 5.95 -0.36 -3.50
N LEU A 33 4.66 -0.40 -3.20
CA LEU A 33 3.64 -1.08 -3.99
C LEU A 33 2.66 -0.05 -4.53
N GLN A 34 2.45 -0.06 -5.85
CA GLN A 34 1.31 0.61 -6.48
C GLN A 34 0.13 -0.36 -6.47
N VAL A 35 -0.84 -0.12 -5.60
CA VAL A 35 -1.98 -1.00 -5.36
C VAL A 35 -3.26 -0.38 -5.88
N GLU A 36 -3.97 -1.13 -6.69
CA GLU A 36 -5.28 -0.80 -7.22
C GLU A 36 -6.34 -1.61 -6.48
N TYR A 37 -7.35 -0.93 -5.95
CA TYR A 37 -8.52 -1.52 -5.29
C TYR A 37 -9.76 -1.32 -6.15
N THR A 38 -10.53 -2.38 -6.35
CA THR A 38 -11.88 -2.28 -6.92
C THR A 38 -12.89 -2.34 -5.78
N ILE A 39 -13.69 -1.28 -5.61
CA ILE A 39 -14.67 -1.15 -4.51
C ILE A 39 -16.08 -0.85 -5.03
N GLY A 40 -17.10 -1.46 -4.41
CA GLY A 40 -18.52 -1.24 -4.73
C GLY A 40 -19.40 -2.42 -4.35
N ASP A 41 -20.69 -2.15 -4.12
CA ASP A 41 -21.69 -3.17 -3.75
C ASP A 41 -22.45 -3.74 -4.96
N ARG A 42 -22.58 -2.94 -6.04
CA ARG A 42 -23.15 -3.25 -7.37
C ARG A 42 -22.44 -2.39 -8.43
N ASP A 43 -22.84 -2.50 -9.69
CA ASP A 43 -22.37 -1.56 -10.71
C ASP A 43 -22.96 -0.15 -10.47
N PRO A 44 -22.16 0.92 -10.68
CA PRO A 44 -20.76 0.89 -11.11
C PRO A 44 -19.78 0.62 -9.95
N VAL A 45 -18.77 -0.22 -10.22
CA VAL A 45 -17.59 -0.34 -9.36
C VAL A 45 -16.66 0.87 -9.54
N ARG A 46 -15.95 1.24 -8.48
CA ARG A 46 -14.92 2.29 -8.50
C ARG A 46 -13.54 1.68 -8.36
N VAL A 47 -12.58 2.28 -9.05
CA VAL A 47 -11.16 1.95 -8.94
C VAL A 47 -10.49 3.00 -8.06
N LEU A 48 -9.69 2.55 -7.09
CA LEU A 48 -8.93 3.39 -6.18
C LEU A 48 -7.47 2.96 -6.21
N GLU A 49 -6.59 3.86 -6.60
CA GLU A 49 -5.14 3.62 -6.57
C GLU A 49 -4.51 4.19 -5.30
N ARG A 50 -3.57 3.45 -4.73
CA ARG A 50 -2.80 3.83 -3.54
C ARG A 50 -1.37 3.36 -3.65
N VAL A 51 -0.47 4.11 -3.03
CA VAL A 51 0.89 3.63 -2.74
C VAL A 51 0.90 3.06 -1.33
N VAL A 52 1.44 1.85 -1.19
CA VAL A 52 1.62 1.15 0.09
C VAL A 52 3.08 0.78 0.24
N HIS A 53 3.66 0.97 1.43
CA HIS A 53 5.03 0.54 1.73
C HIS A 53 4.98 -0.69 2.61
N LEU A 54 5.57 -1.79 2.14
CA LEU A 54 5.80 -2.99 2.92
C LEU A 54 7.19 -2.87 3.54
N VAL A 55 7.25 -2.81 4.87
CA VAL A 55 8.48 -2.63 5.63
C VAL A 55 8.80 -3.89 6.42
N ALA A 56 10.09 -4.21 6.53
CA ALA A 56 10.57 -5.26 7.41
C ALA A 56 10.64 -4.74 8.86
N ASP A 57 10.07 -5.48 9.80
CA ASP A 57 10.04 -5.15 11.21
C ASP A 57 10.14 -6.44 12.04
N ALA A 58 11.21 -6.58 12.82
CA ALA A 58 11.50 -7.75 13.66
C ALA A 58 11.33 -9.12 12.94
N GLY A 59 11.81 -9.22 11.70
CA GLY A 59 11.71 -10.44 10.88
C GLY A 59 10.32 -10.71 10.31
N ARG A 60 9.41 -9.75 10.39
CA ARG A 60 8.07 -9.79 9.77
C ARG A 60 7.94 -8.68 8.75
N TRP A 61 6.97 -8.83 7.86
CA TRP A 61 6.59 -7.78 6.92
C TRP A 61 5.28 -7.16 7.36
N ARG A 62 5.22 -5.83 7.38
CA ARG A 62 3.96 -5.09 7.63
C ARG A 62 3.78 -3.97 6.62
N SER A 63 2.53 -3.76 6.21
CA SER A 63 2.16 -2.63 5.37
C SER A 63 1.96 -1.38 6.23
N LEU A 64 2.52 -0.25 5.81
CA LEU A 64 2.18 1.05 6.35
C LEU A 64 0.89 1.53 5.70
N CYS A 65 -0.12 1.84 6.52
CA CYS A 65 -1.34 2.49 6.07
C CYS A 65 -1.22 4.00 6.31
N TYR A 66 -1.27 4.76 5.23
CA TYR A 66 -1.40 6.21 5.28
C TYR A 66 -2.88 6.58 5.37
N PRO A 67 -3.28 7.50 6.27
CA PRO A 67 -4.62 8.03 6.24
C PRO A 67 -4.89 8.69 4.87
N ALA A 68 -6.12 8.53 4.39
CA ALA A 68 -6.59 9.12 3.13
C ALA A 68 -6.95 10.59 3.30
#